data_AF-A0A5B0CPI1-F1
#
_entry.id   AF-A0A5B0CPI1-F1
#
_cell.length_a   1.000
_cell.length_b   1.000
_cell.length_c   1.000
_cell.angle_alpha   90.00
_cell.angle_beta   90.00
_cell.angle_gamma   90.00
#
_symmetry.space_group_name_H-M   'P 1'
#
loop_
_entity.id
_entity.type
_entity.pdbx_description
1 polymer ?
#
loop_
_entity_poly.entity_id
_entity_poly.type
_entity_poly.pdbx_seq_one_letter_code
_entity_poly.pdbx_strand_id
1 'polypeptide(L)'
;MRKTIFFLTVVLLLAGCASNDDNKQQGAEEIVDKTVEQETLTLQLLKADEEAGVTIENSEVYKELNRMIMENADMGLANDFSINIIDIIDSGTENASLLFLAVNRLDEPMKNIKFDYTLGHDNGEFVWDGVEVNLSEQETGIIQSNHAVPFSINITAEQEALIDTLEQDNQVVKMDNFKFESVN
;
A
#
# COMPACT_ATOMS: atom_id res chain seq x y z
N MET A 1 35.79 30.10 7.82
CA MET A 1 36.49 29.34 8.89
C MET A 1 36.21 27.87 8.67
N ARG A 2 37.24 27.07 8.37
CA ARG A 2 37.12 25.61 8.16
C ARG A 2 36.88 24.93 9.51
N LYS A 3 35.81 24.14 9.65
CA LYS A 3 35.59 23.26 10.80
C LYS A 3 35.87 21.83 10.35
N THR A 4 37.06 21.34 10.68
CA THR A 4 37.46 19.94 10.58
C THR A 4 36.80 19.15 11.71
N ILE A 5 35.99 18.15 11.37
CA ILE A 5 35.43 17.19 12.33
C ILE A 5 36.36 15.98 12.40
N PHE A 6 36.71 15.62 13.64
CA PHE A 6 37.62 14.56 14.03
C PHE A 6 37.02 13.18 13.74
N PHE A 7 37.72 12.35 12.96
CA PHE A 7 37.46 10.91 12.87
C PHE A 7 37.98 10.23 14.16
N LEU A 8 37.07 9.59 14.92
CA LEU A 8 37.45 8.70 16.01
C LEU A 8 37.60 7.28 15.44
N THR A 9 38.81 6.93 15.02
CA THR A 9 39.14 5.57 14.58
C THR A 9 39.45 4.72 15.81
N VAL A 10 38.55 3.80 16.16
CA VAL A 10 38.82 2.76 17.16
C VAL A 10 39.58 1.63 16.47
N VAL A 11 40.87 1.53 16.76
CA VAL A 11 41.73 0.41 16.34
C VAL A 11 41.60 -0.70 17.37
N LEU A 12 40.93 -1.80 16.99
CA LEU A 12 40.94 -3.06 17.73
C LEU A 12 42.01 -3.99 17.12
N LEU A 13 43.18 -4.05 17.77
CA LEU A 13 44.20 -5.05 17.50
C LEU A 13 43.95 -6.25 18.42
N LEU A 14 43.45 -7.35 17.85
CA LEU A 14 43.61 -8.67 18.43
C LEU A 14 44.48 -9.50 17.50
N ALA A 15 45.75 -9.64 17.88
CA ALA A 15 46.65 -10.63 17.32
C ALA A 15 46.40 -11.97 18.01
N GLY A 16 46.09 -12.99 17.22
CA GLY A 16 46.05 -14.39 17.64
C GLY A 16 46.18 -15.29 16.43
N CYS A 17 47.41 -15.71 16.11
CA CYS A 17 47.71 -16.65 15.03
C CYS A 17 47.61 -18.11 15.54
N ALA A 18 47.03 -19.02 14.74
CA ALA A 18 47.46 -20.42 14.66
C ALA A 18 46.88 -21.16 13.43
N SER A 19 47.76 -21.44 12.45
CA SER A 19 47.87 -22.62 11.57
C SER A 19 46.87 -22.90 10.41
N ASN A 20 47.44 -22.97 9.19
CA ASN A 20 47.13 -23.69 7.92
C ASN A 20 45.86 -24.55 7.88
N ASP A 21 44.99 -24.55 6.85
CA ASP A 21 45.21 -24.68 5.40
C ASP A 21 43.94 -24.24 4.62
N ASP A 22 44.11 -23.92 3.32
CA ASP A 22 43.11 -23.83 2.23
C ASP A 22 41.86 -22.93 2.33
N ASN A 23 41.99 -21.79 1.65
CA ASN A 23 41.03 -21.22 0.68
C ASN A 23 39.52 -21.32 1.00
N LYS A 24 38.96 -20.24 1.58
CA LYS A 24 37.58 -19.79 1.33
C LYS A 24 37.41 -18.32 1.73
N GLN A 25 36.89 -17.55 0.77
CA GLN A 25 36.02 -16.37 0.86
C GLN A 25 36.07 -15.53 2.15
N GLN A 26 36.31 -14.22 1.99
CA GLN A 26 35.19 -13.28 2.03
C GLN A 26 35.62 -11.95 1.43
N GLY A 27 35.00 -11.67 0.27
CA GLY A 27 35.00 -10.34 -0.31
C GLY A 27 34.37 -9.38 0.69
N ALA A 28 34.92 -8.17 0.72
CA ALA A 28 34.33 -7.06 1.43
C ALA A 28 32.89 -6.90 0.98
N GLU A 29 31.94 -7.20 1.87
CA GLU A 29 30.57 -6.72 1.73
C GLU A 29 30.63 -5.21 1.93
N GLU A 30 30.64 -4.52 0.80
CA GLU A 30 30.26 -3.13 0.69
C GLU A 30 28.85 -3.02 1.28
N ILE A 31 28.73 -2.45 2.48
CA ILE A 31 27.44 -2.03 3.01
C ILE A 31 27.02 -0.85 2.13
N VAL A 32 26.36 -1.18 1.02
CA VAL A 32 25.54 -0.24 0.28
C VAL A 32 24.41 0.13 1.23
N ASP A 33 24.51 1.32 1.79
CA ASP A 33 23.38 2.02 2.38
C ASP A 33 22.37 2.25 1.23
N LYS A 34 21.58 1.23 0.91
CA LYS A 34 20.41 1.37 0.07
C LYS A 34 19.39 2.11 0.91
N THR A 35 19.48 3.43 0.89
CA THR A 35 18.26 4.22 0.93
C THR A 35 17.48 3.76 -0.30
N VAL A 36 16.57 2.79 -0.12
CA VAL A 36 15.60 2.44 -1.16
C VAL A 36 14.75 3.68 -1.29
N GLU A 37 15.06 4.49 -2.28
CA GLU A 37 14.26 5.63 -2.67
C GLU A 37 12.94 5.02 -3.16
N GLN A 38 11.91 5.03 -2.31
CA GLN A 38 10.60 4.52 -2.65
C GLN A 38 10.11 5.30 -3.85
N GLU A 39 9.85 4.61 -4.96
CA GLU A 39 9.43 5.27 -6.18
C GLU A 39 8.11 6.02 -5.95
N THR A 40 7.90 7.10 -6.71
CA THR A 40 6.69 7.91 -6.57
C THR A 40 5.46 7.10 -6.94
N LEU A 41 4.45 7.10 -6.07
CA LEU A 41 3.19 6.44 -6.34
C LEU A 41 2.49 7.05 -7.55
N THR A 42 1.95 6.21 -8.42
CA THR A 42 1.17 6.63 -9.58
C THR A 42 -0.27 6.11 -9.49
N LEU A 43 -1.24 6.94 -9.85
CA LEU A 43 -2.63 6.49 -9.97
C LEU A 43 -2.80 5.65 -11.24
N GLN A 44 -3.37 4.46 -11.08
CA GLN A 44 -3.81 3.60 -12.16
C GLN A 44 -5.33 3.63 -12.23
N LEU A 45 -5.87 3.80 -13.45
CA LEU A 45 -7.30 3.66 -13.68
C LEU A 45 -7.71 2.18 -13.63
N LEU A 46 -8.96 1.94 -13.26
CA LEU A 46 -9.54 0.62 -13.45
C LEU A 46 -9.61 0.30 -14.94
N LYS A 47 -9.23 -0.92 -15.31
CA LYS A 47 -9.29 -1.39 -16.70
C LYS A 47 -10.71 -1.24 -17.27
N ALA A 48 -11.73 -1.57 -16.49
CA ALA A 48 -13.13 -1.42 -16.90
C ALA A 48 -13.50 0.04 -17.20
N ASP A 49 -12.95 1.00 -16.45
CA ASP A 49 -13.18 2.44 -16.64
C ASP A 49 -12.45 2.96 -17.89
N GLU A 50 -11.20 2.53 -18.10
CA GLU A 50 -10.46 2.85 -19.32
C GLU A 50 -11.18 2.33 -20.57
N GLU A 51 -11.70 1.10 -20.53
CA GLU A 51 -12.49 0.49 -21.60
C GLU A 51 -13.82 1.24 -21.84
N ALA A 52 -14.37 1.88 -20.81
CA ALA A 52 -15.54 2.76 -20.91
C ALA A 52 -15.18 4.19 -21.39
N GLY A 53 -13.90 4.50 -21.63
CA GLY A 53 -13.43 5.80 -22.09
C GLY A 53 -13.25 6.84 -20.99
N VAL A 54 -13.20 6.41 -19.72
CA VAL A 54 -12.87 7.28 -18.59
C VAL A 54 -11.37 7.61 -18.64
N THR A 55 -11.04 8.86 -18.32
CA THR A 55 -9.68 9.36 -18.17
C THR A 55 -9.59 10.19 -16.90
N ILE A 56 -8.37 10.49 -16.45
CA ILE A 56 -8.16 11.41 -15.31
C ILE A 56 -8.82 12.76 -15.60
N GLU A 57 -8.77 13.25 -16.83
CA GLU A 57 -9.28 14.58 -17.20
C GLU A 57 -10.81 14.66 -17.28
N ASN A 58 -11.50 13.54 -17.45
CA ASN A 58 -12.95 13.50 -17.63
C ASN A 58 -13.72 12.96 -16.42
N SER A 59 -13.04 12.44 -15.40
CA SER A 59 -13.65 11.96 -14.15
C SER A 59 -13.17 12.76 -12.94
N GLU A 60 -14.11 13.41 -12.25
CA GLU A 60 -13.80 14.21 -11.06
C GLU A 60 -13.20 13.35 -9.93
N VAL A 61 -13.64 12.10 -9.78
CA VAL A 61 -13.08 11.16 -8.80
C VAL A 61 -11.61 10.89 -9.10
N TYR A 62 -11.26 10.58 -10.36
CA TYR A 62 -9.87 10.32 -10.74
C TYR A 62 -8.98 11.57 -10.65
N LYS A 63 -9.50 12.77 -10.94
CA LYS A 63 -8.74 14.02 -10.73
C LYS A 63 -8.35 14.19 -9.27
N GLU A 64 -9.31 13.97 -8.39
CA GLU A 64 -9.12 14.19 -6.95
C GLU A 64 -8.17 13.16 -6.36
N LEU A 65 -8.33 11.89 -6.71
CA LEU A 65 -7.39 10.83 -6.33
C LEU A 65 -5.97 11.10 -6.85
N ASN A 66 -5.85 11.57 -8.09
CA ASN A 66 -4.54 11.88 -8.67
C ASN A 66 -3.88 13.05 -7.92
N ARG A 67 -4.65 14.09 -7.59
CA ARG A 67 -4.17 15.21 -6.76
C ARG A 67 -3.72 14.74 -5.39
N MET A 68 -4.50 13.88 -4.73
CA MET A 68 -4.18 13.31 -3.42
C MET A 68 -2.87 12.52 -3.44
N ILE A 69 -2.67 11.68 -4.47
CA ILE A 69 -1.44 10.91 -4.65
C ILE A 69 -0.24 11.82 -4.95
N MET A 70 -0.41 12.84 -5.78
CA MET A 70 0.66 13.82 -6.06
C MET A 70 1.10 14.57 -4.81
N GLU A 71 0.18 14.84 -3.87
CA GLU A 71 0.47 15.50 -2.59
C GLU A 71 1.10 14.54 -1.57
N ASN A 72 0.84 13.24 -1.67
CA ASN A 72 1.32 12.20 -0.76
C ASN A 72 1.92 11.01 -1.54
N ALA A 73 2.97 11.28 -2.31
CA ALA A 73 3.56 10.31 -3.24
C ALA A 73 4.21 9.10 -2.54
N ASP A 74 4.39 9.16 -1.22
CA ASP A 74 4.92 8.12 -0.34
C ASP A 74 3.83 7.29 0.35
N MET A 75 2.54 7.54 0.06
CA MET A 75 1.40 6.80 0.63
C MET A 75 1.56 5.27 0.50
N GLY A 76 1.09 4.55 1.52
CA GLY A 76 1.21 3.10 1.65
C GLY A 76 2.41 2.68 2.49
N LEU A 77 2.50 1.38 2.78
CA LEU A 77 3.62 0.80 3.54
C LEU A 77 4.64 0.23 2.57
N ALA A 78 5.93 0.54 2.78
CA ALA A 78 7.01 0.04 1.94
C ALA A 78 7.07 -1.49 1.94
N ASN A 79 7.27 -2.10 0.76
CA ASN A 79 7.29 -3.55 0.56
C ASN A 79 5.99 -4.24 1.00
N ASP A 80 4.85 -3.58 0.81
CA ASP A 80 3.55 -4.10 1.24
C ASP A 80 2.44 -3.77 0.24
N PHE A 81 1.33 -4.49 0.35
CA PHE A 81 0.06 -4.13 -0.25
C PHE A 81 -0.85 -3.58 0.84
N SER A 82 -1.31 -2.33 0.66
CA SER A 82 -2.10 -1.64 1.67
C SER A 82 -3.39 -1.07 1.09
N ILE A 83 -4.39 -0.88 1.94
CA ILE A 83 -5.69 -0.33 1.56
C ILE A 83 -5.96 0.85 2.47
N ASN A 84 -6.34 1.98 1.87
CA ASN A 84 -6.68 3.20 2.60
C ASN A 84 -8.13 3.57 2.30
N ILE A 85 -8.91 3.90 3.32
CA ILE A 85 -10.24 4.50 3.15
C ILE A 85 -10.03 5.96 2.75
N ILE A 86 -10.70 6.38 1.67
CA ILE A 86 -10.55 7.73 1.11
C ILE A 86 -11.77 8.60 1.41
N ASP A 87 -12.96 8.13 1.07
CA ASP A 87 -14.18 8.93 1.18
C ASP A 87 -15.43 8.05 1.14
N ILE A 88 -16.58 8.62 1.49
CA ILE A 88 -17.90 8.03 1.25
C ILE A 88 -18.51 8.72 0.02
N ILE A 89 -18.78 7.94 -1.02
CA ILE A 89 -19.46 8.42 -2.22
C ILE A 89 -20.95 8.18 -2.05
N ASP A 90 -21.72 9.25 -1.82
CA ASP A 90 -23.18 9.19 -1.82
C ASP A 90 -23.73 9.38 -3.24
N SER A 91 -24.47 8.38 -3.73
CA SER A 91 -25.17 8.47 -5.03
C SER A 91 -26.62 8.99 -4.90
N GLY A 92 -27.06 9.43 -3.72
CA GLY A 92 -28.32 10.10 -3.44
C GLY A 92 -29.57 9.20 -3.34
N THR A 93 -29.43 7.87 -3.41
CA THR A 93 -30.57 6.93 -3.38
C THR A 93 -30.27 5.62 -2.65
N GLU A 94 -29.79 5.69 -1.40
CA GLU A 94 -29.47 4.52 -0.56
C GLU A 94 -28.32 3.62 -1.08
N ASN A 95 -27.54 4.10 -2.05
CA ASN A 95 -26.39 3.38 -2.62
C ASN A 95 -25.07 4.10 -2.31
N ALA A 96 -24.88 4.50 -1.05
CA ALA A 96 -23.59 5.01 -0.62
C ALA A 96 -22.51 3.92 -0.78
N SER A 97 -21.30 4.33 -1.11
CA SER A 97 -20.17 3.43 -1.26
C SER A 97 -18.96 4.00 -0.56
N LEU A 98 -18.24 3.16 0.18
CA LEU A 98 -16.96 3.55 0.74
C LEU A 98 -15.89 3.40 -0.35
N LEU A 99 -15.23 4.51 -0.68
CA LEU A 99 -14.13 4.56 -1.64
C LEU A 99 -12.82 4.21 -0.92
N PHE A 100 -12.11 3.27 -1.51
CA PHE A 100 -10.80 2.82 -1.06
C PHE A 100 -9.75 3.10 -2.12
N LEU A 101 -8.50 3.19 -1.68
CA LEU A 101 -7.32 3.17 -2.52
C LEU A 101 -6.44 1.99 -2.11
N ALA A 102 -6.35 1.00 -3.00
CA ALA A 102 -5.40 -0.11 -2.90
C ALA A 102 -4.05 0.34 -3.45
N VAL A 103 -2.98 0.15 -2.69
CA VAL A 103 -1.63 0.63 -2.98
C VAL A 103 -0.68 -0.56 -3.04
N ASN A 104 -0.07 -0.80 -4.19
CA ASN A 104 0.97 -1.81 -4.36
C ASN A 104 2.36 -1.19 -4.21
N ARG A 105 3.02 -1.41 -3.07
CA ARG A 105 4.44 -1.06 -2.84
C ARG A 105 5.37 -2.27 -2.86
N LEU A 106 4.89 -3.41 -3.37
CA LEU A 106 5.75 -4.56 -3.65
C LEU A 106 6.47 -4.33 -4.97
N ASP A 107 7.67 -4.89 -5.11
CA ASP A 107 8.48 -4.84 -6.34
C ASP A 107 7.94 -5.78 -7.45
N GLU A 108 6.68 -6.21 -7.37
CA GLU A 108 6.05 -7.08 -8.34
C GLU A 108 4.65 -6.62 -8.76
N PRO A 109 4.32 -6.70 -10.06
CA PRO A 109 2.97 -6.46 -10.54
C PRO A 109 2.03 -7.61 -10.14
N MET A 110 0.78 -7.26 -9.82
CA MET A 110 -0.20 -8.17 -9.22
C MET A 110 -1.54 -8.14 -9.94
N LYS A 111 -2.26 -9.26 -9.88
CA LYS A 111 -3.64 -9.36 -10.37
C LYS A 111 -4.45 -10.38 -9.58
N ASN A 112 -5.77 -10.38 -9.79
CA ASN A 112 -6.70 -11.34 -9.16
C ASN A 112 -6.54 -11.37 -7.63
N ILE A 113 -6.55 -10.18 -7.03
CA ILE A 113 -6.31 -10.01 -5.59
C ILE A 113 -7.60 -10.34 -4.83
N LYS A 114 -7.48 -11.12 -3.76
CA LYS A 114 -8.58 -11.49 -2.88
C LYS A 114 -8.17 -11.39 -1.43
N PHE A 115 -9.05 -10.88 -0.58
CA PHE A 115 -8.85 -10.80 0.86
C PHE A 115 -10.19 -10.62 1.58
N ASP A 116 -10.19 -10.90 2.87
CA ASP A 116 -11.30 -10.59 3.76
C ASP A 116 -10.99 -9.29 4.51
N TYR A 117 -11.88 -8.32 4.42
CA TYR A 117 -11.72 -7.02 5.06
C TYR A 117 -12.62 -6.89 6.30
N THR A 118 -12.03 -6.43 7.40
CA THR A 118 -12.75 -6.15 8.64
C THR A 118 -12.60 -4.68 8.97
N LEU A 119 -13.72 -4.02 9.28
CA LEU A 119 -13.79 -2.65 9.76
C LEU A 119 -14.85 -2.57 10.85
N GLY A 120 -14.51 -2.01 11.99
CA GLY A 120 -15.43 -1.84 13.12
C GLY A 120 -14.77 -1.21 14.32
N HIS A 121 -15.51 -1.14 15.42
CA HIS A 121 -15.01 -0.75 16.74
C HIS A 121 -14.24 -1.90 17.41
N ASP A 122 -13.32 -1.55 18.29
CA ASP A 122 -12.63 -2.51 19.16
C ASP A 122 -13.54 -3.16 20.23
N ASN A 123 -14.74 -2.61 20.41
CA ASN A 123 -15.77 -3.11 21.31
C ASN A 123 -16.60 -4.28 20.74
N GLY A 124 -16.40 -4.63 19.45
CA GLY A 124 -17.09 -5.73 18.76
C GLY A 124 -18.28 -5.32 17.88
N GLU A 125 -18.55 -4.03 17.70
CA GLU A 125 -19.51 -3.52 16.70
C GLU A 125 -18.81 -3.34 15.33
N PHE A 126 -19.30 -3.99 14.28
CA PHE A 126 -18.61 -4.02 12.97
C PHE A 126 -19.44 -3.41 11.84
N VAL A 127 -18.75 -2.64 10.98
CA VAL A 127 -19.23 -2.27 9.66
C VAL A 127 -19.23 -3.52 8.78
N TRP A 128 -18.08 -4.21 8.76
CA TRP A 128 -17.93 -5.54 8.19
C TRP A 128 -17.04 -6.38 9.10
N ASP A 129 -17.44 -7.63 9.31
CA ASP A 129 -16.64 -8.67 9.96
C ASP A 129 -16.24 -9.71 8.90
N GLY A 130 -15.15 -9.43 8.18
CA GLY A 130 -14.64 -10.28 7.11
C GLY A 130 -15.48 -10.26 5.81
N VAL A 131 -15.69 -9.07 5.21
CA VAL A 131 -16.27 -9.00 3.86
C VAL A 131 -15.24 -9.44 2.82
N GLU A 132 -15.61 -10.39 1.96
CA GLU A 132 -14.74 -10.83 0.86
C GLU A 132 -14.65 -9.70 -0.18
N VAL A 133 -13.43 -9.25 -0.44
CA VAL A 133 -13.10 -8.30 -1.51
C VAL A 133 -12.34 -9.05 -2.60
N ASN A 134 -12.75 -8.83 -3.85
CA ASN A 134 -12.14 -9.43 -5.02
C ASN A 134 -11.84 -8.34 -6.06
N LEU A 135 -10.55 -8.07 -6.29
CA LEU A 135 -10.05 -7.17 -7.31
C LEU A 135 -9.60 -8.02 -8.51
N SER A 136 -10.52 -8.25 -9.44
CA SER A 136 -10.27 -9.13 -10.59
C SER A 136 -9.42 -8.46 -11.66
N GLU A 137 -8.62 -9.23 -12.41
CA GLU A 137 -7.88 -8.72 -13.58
C GLU A 137 -8.83 -8.07 -14.62
N GLN A 138 -10.07 -8.53 -14.69
CA GLN A 138 -11.07 -7.96 -15.60
C GLN A 138 -11.42 -6.52 -15.21
N GLU A 139 -11.57 -6.24 -13.92
CA GLU A 139 -11.97 -4.93 -13.41
C GLU A 139 -10.78 -4.00 -13.22
N THR A 140 -9.74 -4.45 -12.51
CA THR A 140 -8.59 -3.62 -12.12
C THR A 140 -7.44 -3.68 -13.12
N GLY A 141 -7.43 -4.66 -14.02
CA GLY A 141 -6.23 -4.98 -14.78
C GLY A 141 -5.12 -5.55 -13.90
N ILE A 142 -3.88 -5.42 -14.37
CA ILE A 142 -2.67 -5.76 -13.62
C ILE A 142 -2.24 -4.50 -12.87
N ILE A 143 -2.25 -4.55 -11.54
CA ILE A 143 -1.80 -3.46 -10.67
C ILE A 143 -0.28 -3.48 -10.66
N GLN A 144 0.35 -2.47 -11.26
CA GLN A 144 1.81 -2.38 -11.33
C GLN A 144 2.43 -2.09 -9.96
N SER A 145 3.73 -2.38 -9.83
CA SER A 145 4.51 -1.92 -8.68
C SER A 145 4.47 -0.38 -8.60
N ASN A 146 4.41 0.18 -7.39
CA ASN A 146 4.30 1.62 -7.13
C ASN A 146 3.08 2.28 -7.79
N HIS A 147 1.99 1.54 -7.94
CA HIS A 147 0.71 2.05 -8.40
C HIS A 147 -0.38 1.89 -7.35
N ALA A 148 -1.36 2.78 -7.43
CA ALA A 148 -2.57 2.74 -6.64
C ALA A 148 -3.79 2.64 -7.54
N VAL A 149 -4.76 1.81 -7.16
CA VAL A 149 -6.05 1.68 -7.86
C VAL A 149 -7.20 1.97 -6.90
N PRO A 150 -8.23 2.72 -7.33
CA PRO A 150 -9.42 2.90 -6.53
C PRO A 150 -10.34 1.69 -6.65
N PHE A 151 -11.08 1.39 -5.58
CA PHE A 151 -12.21 0.48 -5.63
C PHE A 151 -13.24 0.91 -4.59
N SER A 152 -14.48 0.45 -4.70
CA SER A 152 -15.53 0.79 -3.76
C SER A 152 -16.28 -0.43 -3.25
N ILE A 153 -16.78 -0.34 -2.02
CA ILE A 153 -17.68 -1.33 -1.44
C ILE A 153 -18.96 -0.59 -1.05
N ASN A 154 -20.10 -1.10 -1.49
CA ASN A 154 -21.40 -0.54 -1.13
C ASN A 154 -21.62 -0.64 0.38
N ILE A 155 -22.16 0.41 0.97
CA ILE A 155 -22.53 0.47 2.39
C ILE A 155 -24.03 0.72 2.54
N THR A 156 -24.60 0.19 3.61
CA THR A 156 -25.96 0.55 4.06
C THR A 156 -25.93 1.83 4.88
N ALA A 157 -27.08 2.47 5.09
CA ALA A 157 -27.20 3.63 5.99
C ALA A 157 -26.80 3.31 7.44
N GLU A 158 -26.98 2.06 7.89
CA GLU A 158 -26.53 1.61 9.22
C GLU A 158 -24.99 1.52 9.29
N GLN A 159 -24.38 1.01 8.22
CA GLN A 159 -22.92 0.95 8.10
C GLN A 159 -22.29 2.34 8.00
N GLU A 160 -22.89 3.24 7.23
CA GLU A 160 -22.49 4.65 7.14
C GLU A 160 -22.52 5.33 8.51
N ALA A 161 -23.63 5.18 9.25
CA ALA A 161 -23.75 5.73 10.60
C ALA A 161 -22.72 5.15 11.58
N LEU A 162 -22.31 3.90 11.39
CA LEU A 162 -21.25 3.30 12.20
C LEU A 162 -19.86 3.85 11.82
N ILE A 163 -19.58 4.00 10.53
CA ILE A 163 -18.33 4.59 10.01
C ILE A 163 -18.12 6.00 10.58
N ASP A 164 -19.18 6.82 10.66
CA ASP A 164 -19.14 8.18 11.22
C ASP A 164 -18.70 8.24 12.70
N THR A 165 -18.72 7.11 13.40
CA THR A 165 -18.31 7.00 14.82
C THR A 165 -16.91 6.42 15.00
N LEU A 166 -16.26 5.95 13.93
CA LEU A 166 -14.93 5.38 13.98
C LEU A 166 -13.87 6.49 14.10
N GLU A 167 -12.97 6.31 15.06
CA GLU A 167 -11.80 7.11 15.32
C GLU A 167 -10.56 6.21 15.32
N GLN A 168 -9.38 6.79 15.16
CA GLN A 168 -8.15 6.00 15.02
C GLN A 168 -7.87 5.11 16.24
N ASP A 169 -8.29 5.51 17.43
CA ASP A 169 -8.03 4.83 18.71
C ASP A 169 -9.16 3.87 19.13
N ASN A 170 -10.31 3.89 18.47
CA ASN A 170 -11.44 3.01 18.77
C ASN A 170 -11.73 1.99 17.65
N GLN A 171 -10.98 2.03 16.54
CA GLN A 171 -11.23 1.18 15.38
C GLN A 171 -10.38 -0.10 15.34
N VAL A 172 -10.93 -1.12 14.68
CA VAL A 172 -10.27 -2.34 14.24
C VAL A 172 -10.33 -2.38 12.73
N VAL A 173 -9.16 -2.42 12.10
CA VAL A 173 -8.99 -2.64 10.66
C VAL A 173 -8.14 -3.89 10.48
N LYS A 174 -8.63 -4.85 9.70
CA LYS A 174 -7.88 -6.08 9.37
C LYS A 174 -8.07 -6.48 7.92
N MET A 175 -7.00 -7.03 7.36
CA MET A 175 -6.99 -7.71 6.08
C MET A 175 -6.49 -9.12 6.30
N ASP A 176 -7.39 -10.10 6.15
CA ASP A 176 -7.10 -11.51 6.34
C ASP A 176 -7.18 -12.25 5.00
N ASN A 177 -6.62 -13.46 4.95
CA ASN A 177 -6.70 -14.37 3.79
C ASN A 177 -6.24 -13.75 2.45
N PHE A 178 -5.32 -12.78 2.50
CA PHE A 178 -4.76 -12.11 1.33
C PHE A 178 -4.12 -13.09 0.35
N LYS A 179 -4.55 -13.03 -0.91
CA LYS A 179 -4.09 -13.84 -2.04
C LYS A 179 -4.00 -12.96 -3.27
N PHE A 180 -3.02 -13.24 -4.11
CA PHE A 180 -2.87 -12.60 -5.41
C PHE A 180 -2.14 -13.53 -6.38
N GLU A 181 -2.20 -13.19 -7.67
CA GLU A 181 -1.38 -13.78 -8.72
C GLU A 181 -0.28 -12.81 -9.13
N SER A 182 0.97 -13.23 -9.04
CA SER A 182 2.13 -12.48 -9.53
C SER A 182 2.24 -12.58 -11.05
N VAL A 183 2.65 -11.50 -11.71
CA VAL A 183 2.89 -11.46 -13.17
C VAL A 183 4.40 -11.44 -13.42
N ASN A 184 4.92 -12.53 -13.98
CA ASN A 184 6.32 -12.65 -14.41
C ASN A 184 6.54 -12.13 -15.84
#